data_AF-A0A3Q7GBD2-F1
#
_entry.id   AF-A0A3Q7GBD2-F1
#
_cell.length_a   1.000
_cell.length_b   1.000
_cell.length_c   1.000
_cell.angle_alpha   90.00
_cell.angle_beta   90.00
_cell.angle_gamma   90.00
#
_symmetry.space_group_name_H-M   'P 1'
#
loop_
_entity.id
_entity.type
_entity.pdbx_description
1 polymer ?
#
loop_
_entity_poly.entity_id
_entity_poly.type
_entity_poly.pdbx_seq_one_letter_code
_entity_poly.pdbx_strand_id
1 'polypeptide(L)'
;MAGESESAAEPNPNTLTPSNPPSADAINIVPLQTHSPPTKLPSRPRKTRKLSNTVDPCLPKTQISTIVPRIVSRSLSYEGELESAINYLKSSDPLLSPLIETYPPPTLELFQPPFLALTKSILFQQLAYKAGSSIYTRFISLCGGESNVVPDMVLGLTPQQLRQIGVSARKASYLHDLARKYQNGILSDKSIVDMDDKSLFTMLTMVNGIGSWSVHMFMIFSLHRPDVLPIHDLGIRKGVRMLYGLEDLPRPSQMDQLCEKWKPYRSVASWYIWRFVEAKGANSKGNVVGNSNVSLQQQILSMQQQQQQQHQQFLDPINGILNVGVCNDGAK
;
A
#
# COMPACT_ATOMS: atom_id res chain seq x y z
N MET A 1 -39.71 48.32 -34.88
CA MET A 1 -39.80 49.59 -34.14
C MET A 1 -40.97 49.42 -33.18
N ALA A 2 -40.68 49.39 -31.86
CA ALA A 2 -41.57 49.42 -30.68
C ALA A 2 -42.74 48.39 -30.63
N GLY A 3 -43.11 47.76 -29.53
CA GLY A 3 -42.82 47.92 -28.10
C GLY A 3 -44.05 47.35 -27.34
N GLU A 4 -43.79 46.51 -26.34
CA GLU A 4 -44.52 46.16 -25.08
C GLU A 4 -46.04 46.46 -24.98
N SER A 5 -46.91 45.63 -24.39
CA SER A 5 -46.99 45.39 -22.92
C SER A 5 -48.10 44.36 -22.54
N GLU A 6 -47.87 43.66 -21.41
CA GLU A 6 -48.84 43.19 -20.37
C GLU A 6 -49.93 42.13 -20.69
N SER A 7 -49.96 40.97 -20.02
CA SER A 7 -50.54 40.66 -18.67
C SER A 7 -51.52 39.48 -18.91
N ALA A 8 -51.70 38.41 -18.14
CA ALA A 8 -51.58 38.13 -16.71
C ALA A 8 -51.29 36.62 -16.51
N ALA A 9 -50.68 36.28 -15.37
CA ALA A 9 -50.51 34.92 -14.87
C ALA A 9 -51.29 34.75 -13.55
N GLU A 10 -51.56 33.47 -13.21
CA GLU A 10 -52.07 32.87 -11.96
C GLU A 10 -53.58 32.50 -11.88
N PRO A 11 -53.96 31.39 -11.18
CA PRO A 11 -53.28 30.86 -9.98
C PRO A 11 -52.98 29.35 -9.92
N ASN A 12 -51.99 29.07 -9.07
CA ASN A 12 -51.58 27.79 -8.53
C ASN A 12 -52.18 27.64 -7.12
N PRO A 13 -52.58 26.43 -6.68
CA PRO A 13 -52.41 26.14 -5.27
C PRO A 13 -51.90 24.71 -5.06
N ASN A 14 -50.69 24.60 -4.51
CA ASN A 14 -50.39 23.65 -3.42
C ASN A 14 -48.96 23.88 -2.92
N THR A 15 -48.86 24.63 -1.83
CA THR A 15 -47.68 24.73 -0.98
C THR A 15 -48.09 24.21 0.40
N LEU A 16 -47.51 23.09 0.84
CA LEU A 16 -47.65 22.59 2.21
C LEU A 16 -46.33 22.00 2.71
N THR A 17 -45.64 22.78 3.54
CA THR A 17 -44.90 22.35 4.75
C THR A 17 -45.01 23.53 5.73
N PRO A 18 -44.77 23.42 7.06
CA PRO A 18 -44.26 22.28 7.85
C PRO A 18 -45.11 21.97 9.11
N SER A 19 -44.93 20.79 9.72
CA SER A 19 -45.41 20.55 11.10
C SER A 19 -44.64 19.43 11.80
N ASN A 20 -44.01 19.78 12.92
CA ASN A 20 -43.60 18.94 14.06
C ASN A 20 -44.19 19.62 15.32
N PRO A 21 -44.27 18.99 16.52
CA PRO A 21 -44.29 17.57 16.92
C PRO A 21 -45.50 17.27 17.86
N PRO A 22 -45.54 16.14 18.60
CA PRO A 22 -45.15 16.23 20.01
C PRO A 22 -44.35 15.02 20.57
N SER A 23 -43.82 15.24 21.78
CA SER A 23 -42.92 14.41 22.58
C SER A 23 -43.68 13.56 23.64
N ALA A 24 -42.90 12.76 24.39
CA ALA A 24 -43.22 11.82 25.48
C ALA A 24 -43.65 10.42 25.01
N ASP A 25 -43.03 9.31 25.42
CA ASP A 25 -42.71 8.93 26.79
C ASP A 25 -41.37 8.20 26.99
N ALA A 26 -40.86 8.38 28.21
CA ALA A 26 -39.67 7.76 28.77
C ALA A 26 -39.89 6.27 29.08
N ILE A 27 -38.89 5.43 28.77
CA ILE A 27 -38.67 4.18 29.50
C ILE A 27 -37.25 4.19 30.05
N ASN A 28 -37.22 4.31 31.37
CA ASN A 28 -36.09 4.26 32.26
C ASN A 28 -35.94 2.80 32.74
N ILE A 29 -34.86 2.09 32.40
CA ILE A 29 -34.50 0.82 33.04
C ILE A 29 -33.01 0.82 33.39
N VAL A 30 -32.77 1.25 34.63
CA VAL A 30 -31.85 0.78 35.68
C VAL A 30 -30.66 -0.12 35.26
N PRO A 31 -29.42 0.24 35.64
CA PRO A 31 -28.24 -0.62 35.49
C PRO A 31 -28.21 -1.68 36.60
N LEU A 32 -28.11 -2.95 36.23
CA LEU A 32 -27.93 -4.04 37.19
C LEU A 32 -26.48 -4.04 37.70
N GLN A 33 -26.29 -3.53 38.92
CA GLN A 33 -25.15 -3.88 39.75
C GLN A 33 -25.27 -5.35 40.17
N THR A 34 -24.23 -6.14 39.95
CA THR A 34 -24.01 -7.37 40.72
C THR A 34 -22.61 -7.38 41.30
N HIS A 35 -22.58 -7.55 42.61
CA HIS A 35 -21.41 -7.56 43.48
C HIS A 35 -20.54 -8.79 43.25
N SER A 36 -19.22 -8.59 43.35
CA SER A 36 -18.21 -9.65 43.48
C SER A 36 -18.35 -10.41 44.80
N PRO A 37 -17.83 -11.65 44.87
CA PRO A 37 -17.14 -12.12 46.07
C PRO A 37 -15.64 -12.36 45.79
N PRO A 38 -14.77 -12.12 46.79
CA PRO A 38 -13.32 -12.13 46.63
C PRO A 38 -12.73 -13.51 46.97
N THR A 39 -11.82 -14.03 46.14
CA THR A 39 -11.03 -15.20 46.51
C THR A 39 -9.61 -14.75 46.85
N LYS A 40 -9.40 -14.56 48.16
CA LYS A 40 -8.08 -14.42 48.79
C LYS A 40 -7.37 -15.77 48.77
N LEU A 41 -6.16 -15.83 48.21
CA LEU A 41 -5.21 -16.91 48.49
C LEU A 41 -3.96 -16.32 49.15
N PRO A 42 -3.44 -16.94 50.22
CA PRO A 42 -2.52 -16.32 51.16
C PRO A 42 -1.06 -16.39 50.71
N SER A 43 -0.37 -15.26 50.81
CA SER A 43 1.10 -15.20 50.85
C SER A 43 1.59 -15.69 52.21
N ARG A 44 2.50 -16.68 52.21
CA ARG A 44 3.26 -17.08 53.40
C ARG A 44 4.76 -17.04 53.08
N PRO A 45 5.59 -16.41 53.94
CA PRO A 45 6.98 -16.14 53.63
C PRO A 45 7.82 -17.40 53.87
N ARG A 46 8.80 -17.67 53.00
CA ARG A 46 9.83 -18.68 53.28
C ARG A 46 11.21 -18.03 53.40
N LYS A 47 11.75 -18.22 54.60
CA LYS A 47 13.07 -17.87 55.12
C LYS A 47 14.21 -17.89 54.09
N THR A 48 15.01 -16.84 54.22
CA THR A 48 16.40 -16.70 53.81
C THR A 48 17.23 -17.95 54.13
N ARG A 49 18.00 -18.41 53.15
CA ARG A 49 19.20 -19.22 53.38
C ARG A 49 20.40 -18.46 52.82
N LYS A 50 21.16 -17.90 53.75
CA LYS A 50 22.48 -17.29 53.60
C LYS A 50 23.41 -18.34 52.99
N LEU A 51 23.90 -18.13 51.77
CA LEU A 51 25.11 -18.78 51.27
C LEU A 51 26.19 -17.71 51.14
N SER A 52 27.36 -18.10 51.64
CA SER A 52 28.57 -17.34 51.88
C SER A 52 29.11 -16.63 50.64
N ASN A 53 29.51 -15.37 50.85
CA ASN A 53 30.47 -14.67 49.99
C ASN A 53 31.80 -15.42 50.01
N THR A 54 32.26 -15.88 48.84
CA THR A 54 33.67 -16.02 48.53
C THR A 54 33.96 -15.11 47.34
N VAL A 55 34.73 -14.07 47.60
CA VAL A 55 35.18 -13.09 46.61
C VAL A 55 36.41 -13.69 45.93
N ASP A 56 36.25 -14.11 44.68
CA ASP A 56 37.40 -14.32 43.78
C ASP A 56 37.61 -13.02 42.97
N PRO A 57 38.83 -12.46 42.90
CA PRO A 57 39.09 -11.25 42.14
C PRO A 57 39.06 -11.55 40.64
N CYS A 58 37.98 -11.13 39.99
CA CYS A 58 37.81 -11.22 38.54
C CYS A 58 38.70 -10.20 37.82
N LEU A 59 39.55 -10.69 36.92
CA LEU A 59 40.21 -9.92 35.87
C LEU A 59 39.17 -9.15 35.04
N PRO A 60 39.39 -7.88 34.68
CA PRO A 60 38.43 -7.11 33.91
C PRO A 60 38.31 -7.68 32.49
N LYS A 61 37.21 -8.37 32.21
CA LYS A 61 36.77 -8.65 30.84
C LYS A 61 36.18 -7.37 30.27
N THR A 62 37.00 -6.60 29.59
CA THR A 62 36.57 -5.47 28.76
C THR A 62 35.65 -6.01 27.67
N GLN A 63 34.33 -5.90 27.87
CA GLN A 63 33.36 -6.13 26.82
C GLN A 63 33.49 -4.97 25.82
N ILE A 64 34.22 -5.21 24.74
CA ILE A 64 34.19 -4.36 23.57
C ILE A 64 32.81 -4.55 22.96
N SER A 65 31.88 -3.67 23.33
CA SER A 65 30.60 -3.53 22.61
C SER A 65 30.94 -3.12 21.19
N THR A 66 30.90 -4.06 20.25
CA THR A 66 31.00 -3.79 18.82
C THR A 66 29.83 -2.90 18.44
N ILE A 67 30.04 -1.58 18.44
CA ILE A 67 29.11 -0.60 17.88
C ILE A 67 29.17 -0.82 16.36
N VAL A 68 28.31 -1.70 15.85
CA VAL A 68 28.09 -1.81 14.41
C VAL A 68 27.48 -0.48 13.97
N PRO A 69 28.12 0.29 13.08
CA PRO A 69 27.55 1.55 12.63
C PRO A 69 26.21 1.25 11.94
N ARG A 70 25.12 1.77 12.51
CA ARG A 70 23.81 1.69 11.90
C ARG A 70 23.81 2.59 10.68
N ILE A 71 24.01 2.02 9.49
CA ILE A 71 23.89 2.76 8.22
C ILE A 71 22.45 3.31 8.17
N VAL A 72 22.32 4.62 8.29
CA VAL A 72 21.06 5.32 8.02
C VAL A 72 21.06 5.60 6.53
N SER A 73 20.33 4.79 5.75
CA SER A 73 20.24 4.98 4.29
C SER A 73 19.46 6.24 3.96
N ARG A 74 19.94 6.98 2.96
CA ARG A 74 19.26 8.17 2.42
C ARG A 74 18.28 7.75 1.34
N SER A 75 17.46 8.70 0.87
CA SER A 75 16.65 8.45 -0.34
C SER A 75 17.56 7.99 -1.49
N LEU A 76 17.13 7.00 -2.26
CA LEU A 76 17.92 6.47 -3.38
C LEU A 76 18.19 7.53 -4.46
N SER A 77 17.46 8.65 -4.46
CA SER A 77 17.72 9.80 -5.34
C SER A 77 18.97 10.60 -4.99
N TYR A 78 19.58 10.40 -3.83
CA TYR A 78 20.85 11.05 -3.51
C TYR A 78 21.97 10.45 -4.38
N GLU A 79 22.82 11.33 -4.90
CA GLU A 79 23.99 10.96 -5.71
C GLU A 79 24.84 9.90 -4.99
N GLY A 80 25.11 8.78 -5.66
CA GLY A 80 25.93 7.68 -5.10
C GLY A 80 25.20 6.72 -4.15
N GLU A 81 23.97 7.02 -3.73
CA GLU A 81 23.24 6.18 -2.76
C GLU A 81 22.82 4.84 -3.40
N LEU A 82 22.40 4.87 -4.67
CA LEU A 82 22.02 3.66 -5.40
C LEU A 82 23.21 2.74 -5.63
N GLU A 83 24.37 3.29 -6.00
CA GLU A 83 25.62 2.55 -6.18
C GLU A 83 26.07 1.95 -4.85
N SER A 84 25.97 2.71 -3.76
CA SER A 84 26.27 2.26 -2.40
C SER A 84 25.35 1.11 -1.99
N ALA A 85 24.05 1.20 -2.30
CA ALA A 85 23.07 0.15 -2.05
C ALA A 85 23.41 -1.13 -2.81
N ILE A 86 23.75 -1.02 -4.09
CA ILE A 86 24.13 -2.15 -4.95
C ILE A 86 25.38 -2.84 -4.40
N ASN A 87 26.43 -2.07 -4.08
CA ASN A 87 27.68 -2.60 -3.53
C ASN A 87 27.46 -3.27 -2.16
N TYR A 88 26.65 -2.67 -1.31
CA TYR A 88 26.27 -3.23 -0.02
C TYR A 88 25.59 -4.60 -0.21
N LEU A 89 24.55 -4.67 -1.06
CA LEU A 89 23.78 -5.90 -1.28
C LEU A 89 24.62 -7.04 -1.86
N LYS A 90 25.56 -6.75 -2.76
CA LYS A 90 26.52 -7.75 -3.26
C LYS A 90 27.33 -8.40 -2.13
N SER A 91 27.71 -7.61 -1.12
CA SER A 91 28.49 -8.10 0.02
C SER A 91 27.64 -8.74 1.12
N SER A 92 26.41 -8.25 1.34
CA SER A 92 25.58 -8.66 2.46
C SER A 92 24.82 -9.96 2.21
N ASP A 93 24.46 -10.23 0.95
CA ASP A 93 23.79 -11.46 0.54
C ASP A 93 24.40 -12.01 -0.77
N PRO A 94 25.33 -12.99 -0.68
CA PRO A 94 25.97 -13.57 -1.86
C PRO A 94 25.01 -14.17 -2.88
N LEU A 95 23.78 -14.54 -2.48
CA LEU A 95 22.77 -15.05 -3.41
C LEU A 95 22.20 -13.95 -4.32
N LEU A 96 22.20 -12.70 -3.87
CA LEU A 96 21.80 -11.56 -4.70
C LEU A 96 22.88 -11.14 -5.71
N SER A 97 24.17 -11.39 -5.44
CA SER A 97 25.26 -10.93 -6.32
C SER A 97 25.10 -11.36 -7.79
N PRO A 98 24.78 -12.64 -8.10
CA PRO A 98 24.56 -13.07 -9.48
C PRO A 98 23.38 -12.35 -10.15
N LEU A 99 22.32 -12.05 -9.40
CA LEU A 99 21.16 -11.31 -9.91
C LEU A 99 21.56 -9.86 -10.23
N ILE A 100 22.34 -9.24 -9.35
CA ILE A 100 22.83 -7.87 -9.51
C ILE A 100 23.77 -7.74 -10.72
N GLU A 101 24.60 -8.75 -10.98
CA GLU A 101 25.48 -8.78 -12.15
C GLU A 101 24.75 -9.09 -13.46
N THR A 102 23.64 -9.82 -13.38
CA THR A 102 22.85 -10.22 -14.57
C THR A 102 21.91 -9.12 -15.03
N TYR A 103 21.28 -8.40 -14.11
CA TYR A 103 20.24 -7.42 -14.42
C TYR A 103 20.77 -5.98 -14.29
N PRO A 104 20.30 -5.04 -15.13
CA PRO A 104 20.72 -3.63 -15.03
C PRO A 104 20.35 -3.05 -13.67
N PRO A 105 20.90 -1.91 -13.23
CA PRO A 105 20.44 -1.23 -12.02
C PRO A 105 19.01 -0.68 -12.18
N PRO A 106 18.30 -0.40 -11.07
CA PRO A 106 17.04 0.33 -11.10
C PRO A 106 17.21 1.72 -11.72
N THR A 107 16.34 2.08 -12.66
CA THR A 107 16.19 3.49 -13.08
C THR A 107 15.31 4.19 -12.07
N LEU A 108 15.70 5.36 -11.58
CA LEU A 108 14.87 6.20 -10.72
C LEU A 108 14.21 7.28 -11.57
N GLU A 109 12.88 7.42 -11.48
CA GLU A 109 12.16 8.48 -12.19
C GLU A 109 12.30 9.82 -11.46
N LEU A 110 11.99 10.91 -12.16
CA LEU A 110 11.99 12.24 -11.54
C LEU A 110 10.93 12.32 -10.45
N PHE A 111 11.26 13.01 -9.36
CA PHE A 111 10.35 13.22 -8.25
C PHE A 111 9.07 13.94 -8.72
N GLN A 112 7.92 13.35 -8.40
CA GLN A 112 6.60 13.95 -8.61
C GLN A 112 5.99 14.35 -7.26
N PRO A 113 5.19 15.44 -7.21
CA PRO A 113 4.41 15.76 -6.03
C PRO A 113 3.57 14.55 -5.56
N PRO A 114 3.61 14.17 -4.27
CA PRO A 114 2.88 13.02 -3.74
C PRO A 114 1.41 12.94 -4.15
N PHE A 115 0.68 14.06 -4.13
CA PHE A 115 -0.73 14.07 -4.53
C PHE A 115 -0.95 13.62 -5.98
N LEU A 116 -0.12 14.13 -6.90
CA LEU A 116 -0.14 13.77 -8.31
C LEU A 116 0.21 12.28 -8.49
N ALA A 117 1.28 11.81 -7.84
CA ALA A 117 1.71 10.42 -7.91
C ALA A 117 0.66 9.44 -7.38
N LEU A 118 0.01 9.76 -6.26
CA LEU A 118 -1.06 8.94 -5.68
C LEU A 118 -2.32 8.95 -6.54
N THR A 119 -2.71 10.12 -7.06
CA THR A 119 -3.80 10.26 -8.04
C THR A 119 -3.56 9.40 -9.27
N LYS A 120 -2.36 9.50 -9.85
CA LYS A 120 -1.93 8.68 -10.99
C LYS A 120 -2.00 7.19 -10.63
N SER A 121 -1.49 6.78 -9.47
CA SER A 121 -1.56 5.40 -9.00
C SER A 121 -3.01 4.87 -8.96
N ILE A 122 -3.96 5.64 -8.42
CA ILE A 122 -5.39 5.29 -8.37
C ILE A 122 -5.98 5.12 -9.79
N LEU A 123 -5.66 6.04 -10.71
CA LEU A 123 -6.18 6.00 -12.08
C LEU A 123 -5.75 4.74 -12.82
N PHE A 124 -4.52 4.28 -12.60
CA PHE A 124 -3.95 3.13 -13.29
C PHE A 124 -4.34 1.76 -12.71
N GLN A 125 -4.95 1.71 -11.51
CA GLN A 125 -5.32 0.43 -10.88
C GLN A 125 -6.20 -0.46 -11.75
N GLN A 126 -5.92 -1.77 -11.79
CA GLN A 126 -6.78 -2.76 -12.50
C GLN A 126 -6.95 -2.49 -14.01
N LEU A 127 -5.93 -1.93 -14.67
CA LEU A 127 -5.96 -1.64 -16.10
C LEU A 127 -4.68 -2.12 -16.80
N ALA A 128 -4.82 -2.44 -18.08
CA ALA A 128 -3.67 -2.52 -18.98
C ALA A 128 -3.05 -1.13 -19.16
N TYR A 129 -1.73 -1.08 -19.38
CA TYR A 129 -0.98 0.19 -19.48
C TYR A 129 -1.62 1.19 -20.45
N LYS A 130 -1.91 0.76 -21.70
CA LYS A 130 -2.50 1.64 -22.73
C LYS A 130 -3.83 2.26 -22.29
N ALA A 131 -4.67 1.50 -21.60
CA ALA A 131 -5.96 1.99 -21.10
C ALA A 131 -5.76 3.00 -19.97
N GLY A 132 -4.88 2.69 -19.02
CA GLY A 132 -4.50 3.62 -17.94
C GLY A 132 -3.91 4.92 -18.48
N SER A 133 -3.01 4.85 -19.46
CA SER A 133 -2.42 6.05 -20.11
C SER A 133 -3.49 6.90 -20.78
N SER A 134 -4.42 6.30 -21.53
CA SER A 134 -5.52 7.03 -22.17
C SER A 134 -6.43 7.74 -21.16
N ILE A 135 -6.74 7.10 -20.02
CA ILE A 135 -7.53 7.72 -18.95
C ILE A 135 -6.73 8.85 -18.31
N TYR A 136 -5.44 8.63 -18.03
CA TYR A 136 -4.58 9.64 -17.42
C TYR A 136 -4.42 10.88 -18.31
N THR A 137 -4.15 10.73 -19.60
CA THR A 137 -4.06 11.87 -20.54
C THR A 137 -5.36 12.70 -20.54
N ARG A 138 -6.52 12.05 -20.56
CA ARG A 138 -7.82 12.75 -20.50
C ARG A 138 -8.05 13.42 -19.15
N PHE A 139 -7.65 12.78 -18.05
CA PHE A 139 -7.72 13.36 -16.70
C PHE A 139 -6.85 14.61 -16.56
N ILE A 140 -5.61 14.56 -17.06
CA ILE A 140 -4.71 15.72 -17.07
C ILE A 140 -5.28 16.86 -17.92
N SER A 141 -5.83 16.55 -19.10
CA SER A 141 -6.51 17.54 -19.94
C SER A 141 -7.70 18.19 -19.21
N LEU A 142 -8.50 17.38 -18.51
CA LEU A 142 -9.63 17.87 -17.71
C LEU A 142 -9.20 18.79 -16.54
N CYS A 143 -8.01 18.56 -15.97
CA CYS A 143 -7.44 19.43 -14.93
C CYS A 143 -6.68 20.64 -15.52
N GLY A 144 -6.48 20.70 -16.84
CA GLY A 144 -5.70 21.76 -17.49
C GLY A 144 -4.18 21.61 -17.34
N GLY A 145 -3.66 20.39 -17.16
CA GLY A 145 -2.23 20.10 -17.04
C GLY A 145 -1.82 19.44 -15.72
N GLU A 146 -0.64 18.80 -15.69
CA GLU A 146 -0.16 18.07 -14.49
C GLU A 146 0.05 18.99 -13.28
N SER A 147 0.51 20.23 -13.51
CA SER A 147 0.69 21.24 -12.46
C SER A 147 -0.62 21.65 -11.77
N ASN A 148 -1.75 21.42 -12.42
CA ASN A 148 -3.08 21.81 -11.93
C ASN A 148 -3.82 20.63 -11.28
N VAL A 149 -3.20 19.45 -11.20
CA VAL A 149 -3.73 18.32 -10.42
C VAL A 149 -3.47 18.59 -8.94
N VAL A 150 -4.36 19.37 -8.34
CA VAL A 150 -4.35 19.75 -6.92
C VAL A 150 -5.65 19.30 -6.24
N PRO A 151 -5.67 19.16 -4.89
CA PRO A 151 -6.84 18.65 -4.17
C PRO A 151 -8.15 19.35 -4.52
N ASP A 152 -8.16 20.68 -4.56
CA ASP A 152 -9.37 21.45 -4.85
C ASP A 152 -9.86 21.25 -6.30
N MET A 153 -8.94 21.13 -7.26
CA MET A 153 -9.28 20.81 -8.65
C MET A 153 -9.96 19.45 -8.73
N VAL A 154 -9.42 18.44 -8.06
CA VAL A 154 -10.00 17.08 -8.05
C VAL A 154 -11.36 17.06 -7.36
N LEU A 155 -11.54 17.79 -6.26
CA LEU A 155 -12.83 17.91 -5.55
C LEU A 155 -13.90 18.63 -6.38
N GLY A 156 -13.49 19.53 -7.28
CA GLY A 156 -14.39 20.22 -8.20
C GLY A 156 -14.90 19.34 -9.36
N LEU A 157 -14.30 18.19 -9.61
CA LEU A 157 -14.73 17.28 -10.67
C LEU A 157 -15.94 16.45 -10.23
N THR A 158 -16.99 16.47 -11.04
CA THR A 158 -18.17 15.65 -10.79
C THR A 158 -17.90 14.17 -11.14
N PRO A 159 -18.59 13.21 -10.48
CA PRO A 159 -18.51 11.80 -10.88
C PRO A 159 -18.87 11.56 -12.36
N GLN A 160 -19.73 12.39 -12.94
CA GLN A 160 -20.11 12.31 -14.35
C GLN A 160 -18.94 12.70 -15.28
N GLN A 161 -18.24 13.81 -14.99
CA GLN A 161 -17.05 14.21 -15.75
C GLN A 161 -15.96 13.15 -15.68
N LEU A 162 -15.71 12.60 -14.50
CA LEU A 162 -14.76 11.50 -14.30
C LEU A 162 -15.17 10.24 -15.10
N ARG A 163 -16.46 9.90 -15.09
CA ARG A 163 -16.97 8.76 -15.88
C ARG A 163 -16.79 8.96 -17.39
N GLN A 164 -17.00 10.17 -17.91
CA GLN A 164 -16.82 10.48 -19.33
C GLN A 164 -15.38 10.24 -19.82
N ILE A 165 -14.40 10.45 -18.95
CA ILE A 165 -12.98 10.16 -19.24
C ILE A 165 -12.56 8.72 -18.90
N GLY A 166 -13.51 7.83 -18.58
CA GLY A 166 -13.26 6.40 -18.33
C GLY A 166 -12.84 6.05 -16.90
N VAL A 167 -12.97 6.98 -15.94
CA VAL A 167 -12.75 6.68 -14.52
C VAL A 167 -14.00 6.01 -13.96
N SER A 168 -13.83 4.85 -13.32
CA SER A 168 -14.95 4.14 -12.69
C SER A 168 -15.48 4.89 -11.46
N ALA A 169 -16.75 4.67 -11.10
CA ALA A 169 -17.35 5.29 -9.90
C ALA A 169 -16.54 5.02 -8.62
N ARG A 170 -16.01 3.80 -8.49
CA ARG A 170 -15.15 3.40 -7.37
C ARG A 170 -13.84 4.22 -7.35
N LYS A 171 -13.14 4.34 -8.48
CA LYS A 171 -11.92 5.16 -8.55
C LYS A 171 -12.21 6.65 -8.33
N ALA A 172 -13.34 7.16 -8.82
CA ALA A 172 -13.76 8.53 -8.54
C ALA A 172 -13.93 8.77 -7.03
N SER A 173 -14.54 7.83 -6.30
CA SER A 173 -14.66 7.91 -4.84
C SER A 173 -13.30 7.92 -4.13
N TYR A 174 -12.32 7.17 -4.65
CA TYR A 174 -10.96 7.11 -4.10
C TYR A 174 -10.19 8.42 -4.32
N LEU A 175 -10.29 8.99 -5.53
CA LEU A 175 -9.71 10.30 -5.85
C LEU A 175 -10.28 11.40 -4.94
N HIS A 176 -11.60 11.43 -4.75
CA HIS A 176 -12.24 12.42 -3.87
C HIS A 176 -11.90 12.21 -2.40
N ASP A 177 -11.77 10.96 -1.94
CA ASP A 177 -11.35 10.66 -0.57
C ASP A 177 -9.89 11.10 -0.31
N LEU A 178 -8.98 10.84 -1.25
CA LEU A 178 -7.60 11.34 -1.20
C LEU A 178 -7.59 12.87 -1.14
N ALA A 179 -8.30 13.53 -2.06
CA ALA A 179 -8.36 14.99 -2.12
C ALA A 179 -8.98 15.61 -0.86
N ARG A 180 -10.00 14.98 -0.26
CA ARG A 180 -10.60 15.45 1.00
C ARG A 180 -9.66 15.32 2.19
N LYS A 181 -8.86 14.25 2.26
CA LYS A 181 -7.82 14.11 3.29
C LYS A 181 -6.74 15.20 3.17
N TYR A 182 -6.43 15.61 1.94
CA TYR A 182 -5.58 16.77 1.71
C TYR A 182 -6.23 18.09 2.14
N GLN A 183 -7.48 18.32 1.71
CA GLN A 183 -8.23 19.54 2.05
C GLN A 183 -8.41 19.71 3.56
N ASN A 184 -8.63 18.62 4.29
CA ASN A 184 -8.81 18.63 5.74
C ASN A 184 -7.48 18.68 6.53
N GLY A 185 -6.33 18.78 5.85
CA GLY A 185 -5.01 18.85 6.49
C GLY A 185 -4.49 17.54 7.09
N ILE A 186 -5.17 16.41 6.84
CA ILE A 186 -4.73 15.07 7.28
C ILE A 186 -3.47 14.65 6.50
N LEU A 187 -3.41 15.02 5.23
CA LEU A 187 -2.28 14.77 4.33
C LEU A 187 -1.85 16.08 3.66
N SER A 188 -0.57 16.18 3.36
CA SER A 188 0.01 17.19 2.48
C SER A 188 1.23 16.59 1.80
N ASP A 189 1.65 17.17 0.67
CA ASP A 189 2.85 16.70 -0.02
C ASP A 189 4.09 16.81 0.87
N LYS A 190 4.23 17.92 1.60
CA LYS A 190 5.29 18.13 2.58
C LYS A 190 5.26 17.05 3.67
N SER A 191 4.11 16.85 4.31
CA SER A 191 4.02 15.87 5.41
C SER A 191 4.30 14.46 4.92
N ILE A 192 3.90 14.08 3.70
CA ILE A 192 4.17 12.73 3.16
C ILE A 192 5.67 12.49 2.96
N VAL A 193 6.40 13.49 2.44
CA VAL A 193 7.86 13.37 2.23
C VAL A 193 8.59 13.29 3.56
N ASP A 194 8.17 14.09 4.54
CA ASP A 194 8.85 14.22 5.84
C ASP A 194 8.53 13.08 6.82
N MET A 195 7.42 12.36 6.61
CA MET A 195 6.92 11.32 7.53
C MET A 195 7.75 10.03 7.49
N ASP A 196 7.93 9.41 8.65
CA ASP A 196 8.58 8.11 8.75
C ASP A 196 7.74 7.00 8.10
N ASP A 197 8.41 5.93 7.69
CA ASP A 197 7.82 4.86 6.89
C ASP A 197 6.59 4.20 7.54
N LYS A 198 6.56 4.05 8.88
CA LYS A 198 5.44 3.41 9.57
C LYS A 198 4.24 4.33 9.62
N SER A 199 4.45 5.59 10.01
CA SER A 199 3.38 6.59 10.03
C SER A 199 2.82 6.80 8.64
N LEU A 200 3.68 6.87 7.62
CA LEU A 200 3.27 7.03 6.22
C LEU A 200 2.41 5.85 5.76
N PHE A 201 2.83 4.63 6.10
CA PHE A 201 2.05 3.43 5.82
C PHE A 201 0.64 3.51 6.42
N THR A 202 0.54 3.80 7.72
CA THR A 202 -0.75 3.91 8.40
C THR A 202 -1.62 4.98 7.76
N MET A 203 -1.09 6.18 7.52
CA MET A 203 -1.87 7.31 6.99
C MET A 203 -2.36 7.05 5.56
N LEU A 204 -1.51 6.50 4.68
CA LEU A 204 -1.93 6.23 3.29
C LEU A 204 -2.91 5.06 3.20
N THR A 205 -2.82 4.05 4.08
CA THR A 205 -3.81 2.96 4.09
C THR A 205 -5.21 3.39 4.55
N MET A 206 -5.35 4.56 5.16
CA MET A 206 -6.67 5.14 5.47
C MET A 206 -7.35 5.74 4.24
N VAL A 207 -6.63 5.95 3.14
CA VAL A 207 -7.20 6.42 1.87
C VAL A 207 -7.91 5.26 1.19
N ASN A 208 -9.19 5.45 0.83
CA ASN A 208 -9.97 4.44 0.15
C ASN A 208 -9.29 4.01 -1.15
N GLY A 209 -9.16 2.69 -1.35
CA GLY A 209 -8.51 2.14 -2.53
C GLY A 209 -6.99 2.12 -2.51
N ILE A 210 -6.35 2.61 -1.45
CA ILE A 210 -4.90 2.50 -1.25
C ILE A 210 -4.64 1.42 -0.19
N GLY A 211 -4.19 0.24 -0.64
CA GLY A 211 -3.82 -0.87 0.23
C GLY A 211 -2.31 -0.94 0.51
N SER A 212 -1.91 -1.86 1.39
CA SER A 212 -0.51 -2.11 1.76
C SER A 212 0.43 -2.21 0.56
N TRP A 213 0.03 -2.96 -0.48
CA TRP A 213 0.81 -3.11 -1.71
C TRP A 213 1.04 -1.76 -2.41
N SER A 214 -0.03 -0.97 -2.58
CA SER A 214 0.05 0.36 -3.23
C SER A 214 0.93 1.32 -2.44
N VAL A 215 0.88 1.28 -1.11
CA VAL A 215 1.75 2.14 -0.29
C VAL A 215 3.21 1.77 -0.46
N HIS A 216 3.56 0.47 -0.43
CA HIS A 216 4.94 0.06 -0.66
C HIS A 216 5.44 0.46 -2.06
N MET A 217 4.59 0.31 -3.09
CA MET A 217 4.96 0.75 -4.44
C MET A 217 5.21 2.26 -4.49
N PHE A 218 4.34 3.05 -3.85
CA PHE A 218 4.52 4.49 -3.75
C PHE A 218 5.81 4.87 -3.01
N MET A 219 6.12 4.21 -1.89
CA MET A 219 7.35 4.47 -1.14
C MET A 219 8.61 4.14 -1.94
N ILE A 220 8.60 3.03 -2.69
CA ILE A 220 9.75 2.59 -3.49
C ILE A 220 9.95 3.49 -4.72
N PHE A 221 8.88 3.72 -5.49
CA PHE A 221 9.00 4.31 -6.83
C PHE A 221 8.70 5.81 -6.89
N SER A 222 8.02 6.38 -5.90
CA SER A 222 7.73 7.83 -5.87
C SER A 222 8.55 8.57 -4.82
N LEU A 223 8.78 7.95 -3.66
CA LEU A 223 9.60 8.55 -2.60
C LEU A 223 11.04 8.04 -2.56
N HIS A 224 11.35 6.99 -3.34
CA HIS A 224 12.68 6.37 -3.37
C HIS A 224 13.20 5.98 -1.98
N ARG A 225 12.30 5.52 -1.12
CA ARG A 225 12.65 5.02 0.22
C ARG A 225 13.54 3.78 0.05
N PRO A 226 14.73 3.73 0.66
CA PRO A 226 15.71 2.67 0.43
C PRO A 226 15.33 1.34 1.08
N ASP A 227 14.59 1.36 2.18
CA ASP A 227 14.41 0.20 3.05
C ASP A 227 12.97 -0.35 3.11
N VAL A 228 12.31 -0.48 1.96
CA VAL A 228 10.93 -1.00 1.87
C VAL A 228 10.94 -2.44 1.37
N LEU A 229 10.28 -3.33 2.12
CA LEU A 229 10.06 -4.72 1.73
C LEU A 229 8.58 -4.96 1.44
N PRO A 230 8.17 -5.20 0.18
CA PRO A 230 6.77 -5.44 -0.14
C PRO A 230 6.33 -6.87 0.22
N ILE A 231 6.18 -7.16 1.52
CA ILE A 231 5.91 -8.51 2.03
C ILE A 231 4.59 -9.14 1.54
N HIS A 232 3.65 -8.33 1.06
CA HIS A 232 2.38 -8.79 0.49
C HIS A 232 2.42 -8.94 -1.05
N ASP A 233 3.53 -8.55 -1.67
CA ASP A 233 3.75 -8.74 -3.11
C ASP A 233 4.13 -10.20 -3.38
N LEU A 234 3.32 -10.84 -4.21
CA LEU A 234 3.48 -12.26 -4.52
C LEU A 234 4.69 -12.51 -5.42
N GLY A 235 5.07 -11.56 -6.26
CA GLY A 235 6.31 -11.59 -7.04
C GLY A 235 7.53 -11.65 -6.13
N ILE A 236 7.61 -10.75 -5.14
CA ILE A 236 8.69 -10.76 -4.14
C ILE A 236 8.72 -12.07 -3.37
N ARG A 237 7.59 -12.55 -2.85
CA ARG A 237 7.54 -13.82 -2.10
C ARG A 237 7.99 -15.02 -2.95
N LYS A 238 7.57 -15.07 -4.23
CA LYS A 238 7.99 -16.12 -5.17
C LYS A 238 9.48 -16.03 -5.47
N GLY A 239 10.00 -14.82 -5.69
CA GLY A 239 11.40 -14.61 -5.98
C GLY A 239 12.29 -14.91 -4.78
N VAL A 240 11.87 -14.58 -3.56
CA VAL A 240 12.53 -15.00 -2.30
C VAL A 240 12.55 -16.51 -2.15
N ARG A 241 11.41 -17.18 -2.41
CA ARG A 241 11.35 -18.66 -2.44
C ARG A 241 12.40 -19.23 -3.39
N MET A 242 12.46 -18.69 -4.61
CA MET A 242 13.38 -19.14 -5.65
C MET A 242 14.85 -18.84 -5.31
N LEU A 243 15.14 -17.66 -4.76
CA LEU A 243 16.48 -17.23 -4.40
C LEU A 243 17.08 -18.14 -3.32
N TYR A 244 16.30 -18.43 -2.29
CA TYR A 244 16.74 -19.24 -1.14
C TYR A 244 16.42 -20.73 -1.29
N GLY A 245 15.88 -21.17 -2.43
CA GLY A 245 15.54 -22.57 -2.67
C GLY A 245 14.52 -23.16 -1.69
N LEU A 246 13.57 -22.34 -1.22
CA LEU A 246 12.54 -22.79 -0.27
C LEU A 246 11.50 -23.65 -0.99
N GLU A 247 11.01 -24.70 -0.33
CA GLU A 247 9.96 -25.58 -0.87
C GLU A 247 8.63 -24.80 -0.98
N ASP A 248 8.24 -24.16 0.11
CA ASP A 248 6.99 -23.42 0.22
C ASP A 248 7.15 -21.92 -0.05
N LEU A 249 6.04 -21.30 -0.45
CA LEU A 249 5.98 -19.84 -0.55
C LEU A 249 6.04 -19.21 0.85
N PRO A 250 7.10 -18.42 1.18
CA PRO A 250 7.28 -17.87 2.52
C PRO A 250 6.10 -16.97 2.88
N ARG A 251 5.56 -17.09 4.10
CA ARG A 251 4.48 -16.23 4.61
C ARG A 251 5.00 -14.81 4.86
N PRO A 252 4.13 -13.77 4.84
CA PRO A 252 4.55 -12.40 5.16
C PRO A 252 5.33 -12.29 6.47
N SER A 253 4.96 -13.05 7.51
CA SER A 253 5.66 -13.07 8.80
C SER A 253 7.07 -13.65 8.77
N GLN A 254 7.44 -14.40 7.73
CA GLN A 254 8.78 -14.95 7.54
C GLN A 254 9.68 -14.02 6.72
N MET A 255 9.09 -13.10 5.96
CA MET A 255 9.81 -12.27 4.99
C MET A 255 10.85 -11.36 5.65
N ASP A 256 10.52 -10.76 6.79
CA ASP A 256 11.45 -9.87 7.50
C ASP A 256 12.74 -10.61 7.90
N GLN A 257 12.63 -11.83 8.43
CA GLN A 257 13.79 -12.62 8.83
C GLN A 257 14.62 -13.07 7.61
N LEU A 258 13.96 -13.53 6.55
CA LEU A 258 14.62 -13.97 5.32
C LEU A 258 15.36 -12.83 4.62
N CYS A 259 14.86 -11.60 4.74
CA CYS A 259 15.38 -10.44 4.02
C CYS A 259 16.15 -9.47 4.93
N GLU A 260 16.51 -9.88 6.15
CA GLU A 260 17.16 -9.00 7.13
C GLU A 260 18.52 -8.48 6.62
N LYS A 261 19.27 -9.33 5.90
CA LYS A 261 20.57 -9.00 5.28
C LYS A 261 20.48 -7.90 4.23
N TRP A 262 19.28 -7.64 3.71
CA TRP A 262 19.08 -6.62 2.68
C TRP A 262 18.92 -5.23 3.28
N LYS A 263 18.70 -5.10 4.59
CA LYS A 263 18.68 -3.80 5.25
C LYS A 263 20.05 -3.13 5.14
N PRO A 264 20.12 -1.82 4.89
CA PRO A 264 19.00 -0.88 4.85
C PRO A 264 18.50 -0.54 3.42
N TYR A 265 18.64 -1.49 2.48
CA TYR A 265 18.41 -1.32 1.03
C TYR A 265 17.41 -2.34 0.45
N ARG A 266 16.39 -2.72 1.24
CA ARG A 266 15.36 -3.71 0.84
C ARG A 266 14.61 -3.34 -0.44
N SER A 267 14.48 -2.06 -0.77
CA SER A 267 13.85 -1.61 -2.02
C SER A 267 14.66 -1.99 -3.25
N VAL A 268 15.99 -1.86 -3.19
CA VAL A 268 16.90 -2.23 -4.29
C VAL A 268 16.95 -3.74 -4.45
N ALA A 269 17.01 -4.50 -3.35
CA ALA A 269 16.91 -5.95 -3.40
C ALA A 269 15.58 -6.41 -4.03
N SER A 270 14.46 -5.81 -3.62
CA SER A 270 13.14 -6.08 -4.19
C SER A 270 13.10 -5.87 -5.71
N TRP A 271 13.77 -4.82 -6.20
CA TRP A 271 13.88 -4.55 -7.63
C TRP A 271 14.54 -5.71 -8.39
N TYR A 272 15.68 -6.20 -7.91
CA TYR A 272 16.38 -7.34 -8.53
C TYR A 272 15.57 -8.64 -8.45
N ILE A 273 14.81 -8.83 -7.37
CA ILE A 273 13.91 -9.97 -7.22
C ILE A 273 12.79 -9.95 -8.25
N TRP A 274 12.20 -8.79 -8.55
CA TRP A 274 11.23 -8.68 -9.64
C TRP A 274 11.83 -9.05 -11.00
N ARG A 275 13.03 -8.55 -11.32
CA ARG A 275 13.73 -8.92 -12.57
C ARG A 275 13.97 -10.43 -12.65
N PHE A 276 14.37 -11.04 -11.53
CA PHE A 276 14.61 -12.48 -11.44
C PHE A 276 13.35 -13.31 -11.73
N VAL A 277 12.22 -12.92 -11.14
CA VAL A 277 10.93 -13.60 -11.36
C VAL A 277 10.45 -13.43 -12.80
N GLU A 278 10.56 -12.23 -13.37
CA GLU A 278 10.18 -11.96 -14.76
C GLU A 278 10.98 -12.81 -15.74
N ALA A 279 12.31 -12.86 -15.57
CA ALA A 279 13.19 -13.64 -16.45
C ALA A 279 12.87 -15.15 -16.39
N LYS A 280 12.59 -15.69 -15.21
CA LYS A 280 12.22 -17.11 -15.05
C LYS A 280 10.84 -17.40 -15.63
N GLY A 281 9.88 -16.48 -15.48
CA GLY A 281 8.54 -16.60 -16.06
C GLY A 281 8.53 -16.53 -17.60
N ALA A 282 9.41 -15.73 -18.20
CA ALA A 282 9.58 -15.64 -19.66
C ALA A 282 10.14 -16.96 -20.25
N ASN A 283 11.14 -17.54 -19.58
CA ASN A 283 11.75 -18.81 -19.99
C ASN A 283 10.77 -19.99 -19.98
N SER A 284 9.72 -19.95 -19.13
CA SER A 284 8.67 -20.98 -19.10
C SER A 284 7.61 -20.82 -20.18
N LYS A 285 7.50 -19.66 -20.83
CA LYS A 285 6.44 -19.34 -21.82
C LYS A 285 6.96 -19.19 -23.26
N GLY A 286 8.22 -19.49 -23.51
CA GLY A 286 8.79 -19.52 -24.86
C GLY A 286 8.74 -18.19 -25.63
N ASN A 287 8.62 -17.05 -24.94
CA ASN A 287 8.48 -15.74 -25.59
C ASN A 287 9.77 -14.91 -25.49
N VAL A 288 10.14 -14.37 -26.65
CA VAL A 288 11.32 -13.55 -26.95
C VAL A 288 11.48 -12.36 -25.99
N VAL A 289 12.73 -12.10 -25.61
CA VAL A 289 13.25 -10.97 -24.83
C VAL A 289 12.56 -9.66 -25.25
N GLY A 290 11.70 -9.12 -24.37
CA GLY A 290 11.01 -7.86 -24.56
C GLY A 290 11.78 -6.69 -23.95
N ASN A 291 12.21 -5.76 -24.81
CA ASN A 291 12.77 -4.42 -24.56
C ASN A 291 13.18 -4.05 -23.12
N SER A 292 14.48 -3.85 -22.96
CA SER A 292 15.19 -3.41 -21.75
C SER A 292 14.83 -2.00 -21.24
N ASN A 293 13.80 -1.34 -21.77
CA ASN A 293 13.42 0.05 -21.45
C ASN A 293 11.89 0.21 -21.31
N VAL A 294 11.29 -0.63 -20.46
CA VAL A 294 9.90 -0.46 -20.00
C VAL A 294 9.88 0.61 -18.91
N SER A 295 9.06 1.66 -19.05
CA SER A 295 8.98 2.73 -18.03
C SER A 295 8.62 2.17 -16.65
N LEU A 296 9.05 2.80 -15.55
CA LEU A 296 8.75 2.29 -14.21
C LEU A 296 7.25 2.19 -14.01
N GLN A 297 6.49 3.12 -14.57
CA GLN A 297 5.05 3.06 -14.53
C GLN A 297 4.49 1.79 -15.21
N GLN A 298 5.01 1.40 -16.38
CA GLN A 298 4.64 0.14 -17.03
C GLN A 298 5.01 -1.07 -16.16
N GLN A 299 6.14 -1.03 -15.45
CA GLN A 299 6.55 -2.08 -14.52
C GLN A 299 5.62 -2.16 -13.30
N ILE A 300 5.28 -1.04 -12.67
CA ILE A 300 4.32 -1.01 -11.55
C ILE A 300 2.97 -1.58 -11.96
N LEU A 301 2.53 -1.27 -13.17
CA LEU A 301 1.28 -1.78 -13.72
C LEU A 301 1.32 -3.26 -14.04
N SER A 302 2.42 -3.77 -14.60
CA SER A 302 2.57 -5.20 -14.83
C SER A 302 2.55 -5.97 -13.51
N MET A 303 3.26 -5.48 -12.49
CA MET A 303 3.25 -6.04 -11.14
C MET A 303 1.84 -6.00 -10.52
N GLN A 304 1.15 -4.87 -10.67
CA GLN A 304 -0.23 -4.72 -10.18
C GLN A 304 -1.20 -5.72 -10.82
N GLN A 305 -1.11 -5.90 -12.14
CA GLN A 305 -1.98 -6.82 -12.86
C GLN A 305 -1.70 -8.27 -12.48
N GLN A 306 -0.43 -8.65 -12.31
CA GLN A 306 -0.05 -9.97 -11.82
C GLN A 306 -0.58 -10.24 -10.41
N GLN A 307 -0.46 -9.27 -9.51
CA GLN A 307 -0.95 -9.37 -8.14
C GLN A 307 -2.48 -9.61 -8.12
N GLN A 308 -3.22 -8.97 -9.03
CA GLN A 308 -4.68 -9.10 -9.10
C GLN A 308 -5.14 -10.42 -9.71
N GLN A 309 -4.53 -10.85 -10.82
CA GLN A 309 -4.84 -12.14 -11.45
C GLN A 309 -4.64 -13.29 -10.46
N GLN A 310 -3.58 -13.22 -9.65
CA GLN A 310 -3.27 -14.27 -8.68
C GLN A 310 -4.13 -14.21 -7.42
N HIS A 311 -4.65 -13.03 -7.04
CA HIS A 311 -5.67 -12.94 -6.00
C HIS A 311 -6.99 -13.59 -6.42
N GLN A 312 -7.39 -13.47 -7.70
CA GLN A 312 -8.58 -14.15 -8.22
C GLN A 312 -8.42 -15.68 -8.21
N GLN A 313 -7.26 -16.20 -8.63
CA GLN A 313 -6.97 -17.64 -8.63
C GLN A 313 -6.99 -18.28 -7.23
N PHE A 314 -6.75 -17.50 -6.18
CA PHE A 314 -6.81 -17.99 -4.80
C PHE A 314 -8.24 -18.04 -4.24
N LEU A 315 -9.20 -17.32 -4.86
CA LEU A 315 -10.62 -17.30 -4.47
C LEU A 315 -11.46 -18.34 -5.22
N ASP A 316 -11.01 -18.80 -6.39
CA ASP A 316 -11.69 -19.83 -7.19
C ASP A 316 -11.95 -21.16 -6.46
N PRO A 317 -11.07 -21.67 -5.56
CA PRO A 317 -11.34 -22.89 -4.80
C PRO A 317 -12.53 -22.77 -3.84
N ILE A 318 -12.87 -21.55 -3.40
CA ILE A 318 -13.97 -21.33 -2.43
C ILE A 318 -15.34 -21.36 -3.15
N ASN A 319 -15.42 -20.86 -4.38
CA ASN A 319 -16.65 -20.89 -5.18
C ASN A 319 -16.92 -22.27 -5.81
N GLY A 320 -15.88 -23.09 -6.02
CA GLY A 320 -16.03 -24.46 -6.52
C GLY A 320 -16.67 -25.44 -5.53
N ILE A 321 -16.53 -25.19 -4.22
CA ILE A 321 -17.09 -26.07 -3.17
C ILE A 321 -18.58 -25.79 -2.93
N LEU A 322 -19.08 -24.59 -3.23
CA LEU A 322 -20.49 -24.23 -3.07
C LEU A 322 -21.40 -24.71 -4.22
N ASN A 323 -20.83 -25.21 -5.32
CA ASN A 323 -21.59 -25.59 -6.52
C ASN A 323 -21.80 -27.11 -6.70
N VAL A 324 -21.47 -27.93 -5.69
CA VAL A 324 -21.66 -29.40 -5.69
C VAL A 324 -22.94 -29.82 -4.94
N GLY A 325 -23.86 -28.88 -4.71
CA GLY A 325 -25.06 -29.09 -3.90
C GLY A 325 -26.38 -28.96 -4.65
N VAL A 326 -26.49 -29.47 -5.88
CA VAL A 326 -27.81 -29.67 -6.54
C VAL A 326 -27.77 -30.98 -7.31
N CYS A 327 -27.80 -32.11 -6.59
CA CYS A 327 -28.20 -33.38 -7.19
C CYS A 327 -29.73 -33.43 -7.26
N ASN A 328 -30.19 -33.81 -8.44
CA ASN A 328 -31.54 -33.74 -8.96
C ASN A 328 -32.34 -34.98 -8.53
N ASP A 329 -33.18 -34.88 -7.49
CA ASP A 329 -34.21 -35.90 -7.22
C ASP A 329 -35.46 -35.58 -8.07
N GLY A 330 -35.45 -36.11 -9.30
CA GLY A 330 -36.60 -36.14 -10.18
C GLY A 330 -37.46 -37.37 -9.89
N ALA A 331 -38.62 -37.15 -9.27
CA ALA A 331 -39.68 -38.13 -9.12
C ALA A 331 -40.40 -38.39 -10.46
N LYS A 332 -40.40 -39.65 -10.93
CA LYS A 332 -41.57 -40.44 -11.34
C LYS A 332 -41.16 -41.84 -11.76
#